data_AF-A0AAV4GK20-F1
#
_entry.id   AF-A0AAV4GK20-F1
#
_cell.length_a   1.000
_cell.length_b   1.000
_cell.length_c   1.000
_cell.angle_alpha   90.00
_cell.angle_beta   90.00
_cell.angle_gamma   90.00
#
_symmetry.space_group_name_H-M   'P 1'
#
loop_
_entity.id
_entity.type
_entity.pdbx_description
1 polymer ?
#
loop_
_entity_poly.entity_id
_entity_poly.type
_entity_poly.pdbx_seq_one_letter_code
_entity_poly.pdbx_strand_id
1 'polypeptide(L)'
;MTGVYPFRMGLQHLVIGERQKVCAPLNRKFFPQLLKENGYNTHMIGKWHLGFCKWECTPTYRGFDSFYGFYSGGEDYYTHVFRKS
;
A
#
# COMPACT_ATOMS: atom_id res chain seq x y z
N MET A 1 3.42 0.96 -7.76
CA MET A 1 2.02 0.49 -7.83
C MET A 1 1.21 1.11 -8.97
N THR A 2 1.14 2.44 -9.13
CA THR A 2 0.26 3.07 -10.16
C THR A 2 0.92 3.39 -11.50
N GLY A 3 2.25 3.39 -11.58
CA GLY A 3 2.97 3.89 -12.77
C GLY A 3 2.86 5.40 -12.99
N VAL A 4 2.33 6.16 -12.01
CA VAL A 4 2.12 7.60 -12.09
C VAL A 4 2.94 8.31 -11.02
N TYR A 5 3.54 9.45 -11.37
CA TYR A 5 4.31 10.26 -10.43
C TYR A 5 3.47 10.71 -9.21
N PRO A 6 4.01 10.66 -7.97
CA PRO A 6 3.27 11.01 -6.76
C PRO A 6 2.65 12.43 -6.76
N PHE A 7 3.32 13.41 -7.37
CA PHE A 7 2.80 14.78 -7.45
C PHE A 7 1.52 14.91 -8.28
N ARG A 8 1.28 13.99 -9.23
CA ARG A 8 0.02 13.95 -10.00
C ARG A 8 -1.14 13.32 -9.20
N MET A 9 -0.86 12.86 -7.99
CA MET A 9 -1.81 12.17 -7.10
C MET A 9 -2.01 12.90 -5.77
N GLY A 10 -1.43 14.10 -5.59
CA GLY A 10 -1.48 14.81 -4.31
C GLY A 10 -0.60 14.21 -3.21
N LEU A 11 0.34 13.32 -3.57
CA LEU A 11 1.24 12.60 -2.66
C LEU A 11 2.70 13.07 -2.79
N GLN A 12 2.93 14.32 -3.16
CA GLN A 12 4.27 14.92 -3.31
C GLN A 12 4.97 15.21 -2.00
N HIS A 13 4.23 15.35 -0.89
CA HIS A 13 4.78 15.80 0.38
C HIS A 13 5.03 14.63 1.33
N LEU A 14 6.30 14.43 1.70
CA LEU A 14 6.77 13.41 2.63
C LEU A 14 6.15 12.02 2.31
N VAL A 15 5.81 11.27 3.36
CA VAL A 15 5.23 9.93 3.28
C VAL A 15 3.93 9.86 4.06
N ILE A 16 3.11 8.85 3.76
CA ILE A 16 1.86 8.63 4.48
C ILE A 16 2.16 8.07 5.87
N GLY A 17 1.96 8.89 6.90
CA GLY A 17 2.09 8.48 8.29
C GLY A 17 0.91 7.62 8.76
N GLU A 18 1.13 6.80 9.80
CA GLU A 18 0.16 5.81 10.29
C GLU A 18 -1.18 6.39 10.75
N ARG A 19 -1.17 7.64 11.24
CA ARG A 19 -2.38 8.33 11.74
C ARG A 19 -3.11 9.14 10.67
N GLN A 20 -2.54 9.24 9.47
CA GLN A 20 -3.17 10.01 8.40
C GLN A 20 -4.30 9.21 7.77
N LYS A 21 -5.48 9.82 7.64
CA LYS A 21 -6.63 9.24 6.95
C LYS A 21 -6.50 9.39 5.42
N VAL A 22 -5.33 9.07 4.88
CA VAL A 22 -4.98 9.19 3.46
C VAL A 22 -4.44 7.85 2.96
N CYS A 23 -4.74 7.51 1.71
CA CYS A 23 -4.14 6.39 1.02
C CYS A 23 -3.96 6.71 -0.48
N ALA A 24 -3.25 5.85 -1.19
CA ALA A 24 -3.10 6.00 -2.64
C ALA A 24 -4.49 6.06 -3.32
N PRO A 25 -4.73 7.00 -4.26
CA PRO A 25 -6.06 7.26 -4.79
C PRO A 25 -6.77 6.00 -5.28
N LEU A 26 -8.02 5.83 -4.86
CA LEU A 26 -8.82 4.63 -5.18
C LEU A 26 -9.28 4.58 -6.64
N ASN A 27 -9.34 5.74 -7.31
CA ASN A 27 -9.67 5.86 -8.73
C ASN A 27 -8.51 5.52 -9.68
N ARG A 28 -7.39 5.00 -9.15
CA ARG A 28 -6.24 4.57 -9.95
C ARG A 28 -6.04 3.07 -9.79
N LYS A 29 -6.05 2.36 -10.92
CA LYS A 29 -5.69 0.94 -10.96
C LYS A 29 -4.23 0.76 -10.55
N PHE A 30 -4.02 -0.22 -9.69
CA PHE A 30 -2.70 -0.70 -9.34
C PHE A 30 -2.26 -1.78 -10.33
N PHE A 31 -0.96 -1.86 -10.57
CA PHE A 31 -0.35 -2.90 -11.40
C PHE A 31 -0.82 -4.33 -11.06
N PRO A 32 -0.89 -4.78 -9.78
CA PRO A 32 -1.48 -6.07 -9.44
C PRO A 32 -2.94 -6.25 -9.87
N GLN A 33 -3.78 -5.21 -9.89
CA GLN A 33 -5.14 -5.33 -10.43
C GLN A 33 -5.13 -5.64 -11.93
N LEU A 34 -4.22 -5.01 -12.68
CA LEU A 34 -4.04 -5.29 -14.11
C LEU A 34 -3.53 -6.72 -14.33
N LEU A 35 -2.58 -7.19 -13.52
CA LEU A 35 -2.09 -8.56 -13.59
C LEU A 35 -3.21 -9.58 -13.30
N LYS A 36 -3.99 -9.35 -12.24
CA LYS A 36 -5.11 -10.21 -11.85
C LYS A 36 -6.19 -10.28 -12.94
N GLU A 37 -6.51 -9.14 -13.56
CA GLU A 37 -7.41 -9.08 -14.74
C GLU A 37 -6.89 -9.92 -15.93
N ASN A 38 -5.59 -10.19 -15.99
CA ASN A 38 -4.93 -11.00 -17.02
C ASN A 38 -4.55 -12.42 -16.53
N GLY A 39 -5.19 -12.91 -15.47
CA GLY A 39 -5.08 -14.31 -15.04
C GLY A 39 -3.86 -14.64 -14.16
N TYR A 40 -3.16 -13.63 -13.64
CA TYR A 40 -2.05 -13.85 -12.71
C TYR A 40 -2.56 -14.01 -11.28
N ASN A 41 -1.95 -14.94 -10.54
CA ASN A 41 -2.04 -14.99 -9.08
C ASN A 41 -1.08 -13.95 -8.48
N THR A 42 -1.61 -13.12 -7.60
CA THR A 42 -0.91 -11.92 -7.11
C THR A 42 -0.70 -12.01 -5.61
N HIS A 43 0.56 -12.02 -5.18
CA HIS A 43 0.92 -12.13 -3.77
C HIS A 43 1.87 -11.01 -3.39
N MET A 44 1.62 -10.36 -2.25
CA MET A 44 2.49 -9.32 -1.71
C MET A 44 3.08 -9.74 -0.37
N ILE A 45 4.39 -9.57 -0.22
CA ILE A 45 5.11 -9.85 1.02
C ILE A 45 5.87 -8.59 1.47
N GLY A 46 5.75 -8.23 2.75
CA GLY A 46 6.50 -7.15 3.38
C GLY A 46 5.74 -5.82 3.48
N LYS A 47 6.48 -4.72 3.32
CA LYS A 47 6.01 -3.34 3.57
C LYS A 47 4.99 -2.86 2.54
N TRP A 48 3.85 -2.34 3.01
CA TRP A 48 2.85 -1.69 2.15
C TRP A 48 3.08 -0.18 1.98
N HIS A 49 2.87 0.61 3.03
CA HIS A 49 3.10 2.05 3.09
C HIS A 49 2.38 2.91 2.02
N LEU A 50 1.21 2.47 1.55
CA LEU A 50 0.35 3.24 0.64
C LEU A 50 -0.98 3.66 1.28
N GLY A 51 -1.01 3.66 2.61
CA GLY A 51 -2.18 3.97 3.44
C GLY A 51 -3.04 2.75 3.72
N PHE A 52 -3.65 2.72 4.91
CA PHE A 52 -4.44 1.59 5.41
C PHE A 52 -5.62 2.07 6.28
N CYS A 53 -6.08 3.31 6.06
CA CYS A 53 -7.14 3.92 6.86
C CYS A 53 -8.54 3.33 6.60
N LYS A 54 -8.70 2.56 5.52
CA LYS A 54 -9.91 1.80 5.15
C LYS A 54 -9.52 0.50 4.45
N TRP A 55 -10.44 -0.46 4.38
CA TRP A 55 -10.21 -1.74 3.70
C TRP A 55 -9.79 -1.56 2.25
N GLU A 56 -10.41 -0.63 1.51
CA GLU A 56 -10.08 -0.34 0.11
C GLU A 56 -8.65 0.18 -0.08
N CYS A 57 -8.01 0.65 0.98
CA CYS A 57 -6.63 1.09 0.95
C CYS A 57 -5.63 -0.05 1.16
N THR A 58 -6.07 -1.24 1.60
CA THR A 58 -5.19 -2.38 1.93
C THR A 58 -4.81 -3.20 0.69
N PRO A 59 -3.68 -3.94 0.72
CA PRO A 59 -3.16 -4.69 -0.44
C PRO A 59 -4.18 -5.64 -1.08
N THR A 60 -4.98 -6.33 -0.25
CA THR A 60 -5.95 -7.34 -0.72
C THR A 60 -7.12 -6.71 -1.49
N TYR A 61 -7.44 -5.44 -1.23
CA TYR A 61 -8.41 -4.67 -1.99
C TYR A 61 -7.79 -3.88 -3.15
N ARG A 62 -6.47 -3.92 -3.28
CA ARG A 62 -5.68 -3.24 -4.32
C ARG A 62 -5.03 -4.18 -5.30
N GLY A 63 -5.62 -5.37 -5.45
CA GLY A 63 -5.32 -6.30 -6.52
C GLY A 63 -4.40 -7.46 -6.14
N PHE A 64 -4.01 -7.60 -4.87
CA PHE A 64 -3.32 -8.80 -4.39
C PHE A 64 -4.32 -9.84 -3.85
N ASP A 65 -4.13 -11.11 -4.18
CA ASP A 65 -4.91 -12.22 -3.66
C ASP A 65 -4.51 -12.57 -2.22
N SER A 66 -3.24 -12.42 -1.87
CA SER A 66 -2.77 -12.53 -0.49
C SER A 66 -1.74 -11.48 -0.12
N PHE A 67 -1.69 -11.19 1.18
CA PHE A 67 -0.73 -10.27 1.77
C PHE A 67 -0.16 -10.85 3.07
N TYR A 68 1.16 -10.80 3.20
CA TYR A 68 1.85 -11.13 4.44
C TYR A 68 2.91 -10.07 4.75
N GLY A 69 2.70 -9.27 5.79
CA GLY A 69 3.60 -8.18 6.15
C GLY A 69 2.89 -7.09 6.95
N PHE A 70 3.38 -5.86 6.84
CA PHE A 70 2.93 -4.72 7.65
C PHE A 70 2.51 -3.52 6.80
N TYR A 71 1.58 -2.73 7.32
CA TYR A 71 0.99 -1.62 6.57
C TYR A 71 1.78 -0.30 6.63
N SER A 72 2.53 -0.10 7.70
CA SER A 72 3.26 1.11 8.06
C SER A 72 4.49 1.37 7.18
N GLY A 73 5.15 2.50 7.43
CA GLY A 73 6.40 2.88 6.77
C GLY A 73 7.62 2.04 7.18
N GLY A 74 7.49 1.23 8.21
CA GLY A 74 8.53 0.34 8.71
C GLY A 74 7.99 -0.44 9.90
N GLU A 75 8.81 -1.34 10.41
CA GLU A 75 8.63 -1.99 11.71
C GLU A 75 10.01 -2.44 12.20
N ASP A 76 10.14 -2.67 13.49
CA ASP A 76 11.32 -3.32 14.05
C ASP A 76 11.38 -4.80 13.61
N TYR A 77 12.56 -5.26 13.20
CA TYR A 77 12.74 -6.60 12.61
C TYR A 77 12.41 -7.77 13.52
N TYR A 78 12.48 -7.59 14.84
CA TYR A 78 12.30 -8.67 15.81
C TYR A 78 10.97 -8.55 16.56
N THR A 79 10.63 -7.32 16.92
CA THR A 79 9.42 -7.05 17.71
C THR A 79 8.21 -6.76 16.84
N HIS A 80 8.41 -6.47 15.55
CA HIS A 80 7.36 -6.04 14.62
C HIS A 80 6.55 -4.84 15.14
N VAL A 81 7.21 -3.99 15.95
CA VAL A 81 6.62 -2.75 16.47
C VAL A 81 7.18 -1.57 15.68
N PHE A 82 6.31 -0.65 15.28
CA PHE A 82 6.75 0.61 14.72
C PHE A 82 7.26 1.53 15.83
N ARG A 83 8.57 1.78 15.86
CA ARG A 83 9.20 2.62 16.87
C ARG A 83 9.12 4.09 16.44
N LYS A 84 8.48 4.93 17.26
CA LYS A 84 8.54 6.38 17.10
C LYS A 84 9.97 6.87 17.38
N SER A 85 10.49 7.72 16.50
CA SER A 85 11.58 8.64 16.85
C SER A 85 11.09 9.69 17.84
#